data_AF-A0A968W9X8-F1
#
_entry.id   AF-A0A968W9X8-F1
#
_cell.length_a   1.000
_cell.length_b   1.000
_cell.length_c   1.000
_cell.angle_alpha   90.00
_cell.angle_beta   90.00
_cell.angle_gamma   90.00
#
_symmetry.space_group_name_H-M   'P 1'
#
loop_
_entity.id
_entity.type
_entity.pdbx_description
1 polymer ?
#
loop_
_entity_poly.entity_id
_entity_poly.type
_entity_poly.pdbx_seq_one_letter_code
_entity_poly.pdbx_strand_id
1 'polypeptide(L)'
;MLYNIQRFINYTEEELIERFLTVGEKSVAERDLRIKKYVDKGYRQTILGEDVIVTEVTEYDADIVSKIGHNLCNENTFASYAVVATTTDNGCYVSFRSNGFDCEPVAKSFGGGGHPQACGCKVENLTDIFDDD
;
A
#
# COMPACT_ATOMS: atom_id res chain seq x y z
N MET A 1 -14.54 35.83 -1.71
CA MET A 1 -13.92 34.96 -2.73
C MET A 1 -12.74 35.66 -3.44
N LEU A 2 -11.85 36.34 -2.69
CA LEU A 2 -10.70 37.09 -3.22
C LEU A 2 -9.42 36.91 -2.36
N TYR A 3 -9.53 36.26 -1.20
CA TYR A 3 -8.46 36.18 -0.20
C TYR A 3 -7.30 35.24 -0.59
N ASN A 4 -7.52 34.31 -1.52
CA ASN A 4 -6.51 33.33 -1.93
C ASN A 4 -5.67 33.76 -3.14
N ILE A 5 -6.09 34.80 -3.89
CA ILE A 5 -5.35 35.27 -5.08
C ILE A 5 -4.30 36.33 -4.70
N GLN A 6 -4.56 37.16 -3.69
CA GLN A 6 -3.63 38.22 -3.26
C GLN A 6 -2.32 37.71 -2.67
N ARG A 7 -2.23 36.44 -2.27
CA ARG A 7 -1.03 35.87 -1.64
C ARG A 7 0.08 35.51 -2.63
N PHE A 8 -0.19 35.52 -3.94
CA PHE A 8 0.78 35.22 -4.99
C PHE A 8 1.38 36.45 -5.67
N ILE A 9 0.91 37.67 -5.32
CA ILE A 9 1.23 38.90 -6.06
C ILE A 9 2.62 39.47 -5.70
N ASN A 10 3.25 38.99 -4.62
CA ASN A 10 4.50 39.57 -4.08
C ASN A 10 5.71 38.61 -4.10
N TYR A 11 5.66 37.49 -4.82
CA TYR A 11 6.82 36.59 -4.93
C TYR A 11 7.51 36.75 -6.28
N THR A 12 8.84 36.71 -6.29
CA THR A 12 9.60 36.55 -7.53
C THR A 12 9.38 35.14 -8.10
N GLU A 13 9.68 34.96 -9.38
CA GLU A 13 9.64 33.65 -10.02
C GLU A 13 10.56 32.63 -9.31
N GLU A 14 11.75 33.07 -8.89
CA GLU A 14 12.70 32.25 -8.14
C GLU A 14 12.13 31.80 -6.78
N GLU A 15 11.50 32.71 -6.03
CA GLU A 15 10.86 32.40 -4.74
C GLU A 15 9.68 31.43 -4.89
N LEU A 16 8.93 31.53 -5.99
CA LEU A 16 7.88 30.58 -6.31
C LEU A 16 8.46 29.20 -6.61
N ILE A 17 9.49 29.11 -7.45
CA ILE A 17 10.16 27.85 -7.81
C ILE A 17 10.72 27.17 -6.55
N GLU A 18 11.46 27.89 -5.70
CA GLU A 18 12.03 27.35 -4.46
C GLU A 18 10.94 26.81 -3.52
N ARG A 19 9.82 27.53 -3.39
CA ARG A 19 8.67 27.05 -2.62
C ARG A 19 8.05 25.79 -3.21
N PHE A 20 7.87 25.73 -4.53
CA PHE A 20 7.34 24.54 -5.20
C PHE A 20 8.25 23.33 -4.97
N LEU A 21 9.57 23.49 -5.09
CA LEU A 21 10.55 22.44 -4.82
C LEU A 21 10.46 21.97 -3.36
N THR A 22 10.46 22.91 -2.41
CA THR A 22 10.39 22.61 -0.98
C THR A 22 9.10 21.85 -0.60
N VAL A 23 7.96 22.26 -1.17
CA VAL A 23 6.68 21.57 -0.96
C VAL A 23 6.71 20.17 -1.57
N GLY A 24 7.30 20.02 -2.77
CA GLY A 24 7.50 18.73 -3.42
C GLY A 24 8.34 17.77 -2.58
N GLU A 25 9.49 18.22 -2.07
CA GLU A 25 10.37 17.42 -1.21
C GLU A 25 9.68 16.96 0.07
N LYS A 26 8.97 17.87 0.75
CA LYS A 26 8.18 17.53 1.95
C LYS A 26 7.10 16.50 1.63
N SER A 27 6.39 16.66 0.52
CA SER A 27 5.35 15.72 0.10
C SER A 27 5.92 14.31 -0.17
N VAL A 28 7.10 14.22 -0.77
CA VAL A 28 7.79 12.93 -0.97
C VAL A 28 8.19 12.32 0.37
N ALA A 29 8.83 13.08 1.25
CA ALA A 29 9.25 12.60 2.57
C ALA A 29 8.07 12.12 3.43
N GLU A 30 6.96 12.85 3.43
CA GLU A 30 5.73 12.45 4.14
C GLU A 30 5.16 11.13 3.59
N ARG A 31 5.18 10.95 2.26
CA ARG A 31 4.75 9.69 1.64
C ARG A 31 5.65 8.53 2.05
N ASP A 32 6.96 8.73 2.04
CA ASP A 32 7.92 7.68 2.37
C ASP A 32 7.83 7.28 3.84
N LEU A 33 7.64 8.25 4.75
CA LEU A 33 7.34 8.00 6.17
C LEU A 33 6.04 7.21 6.34
N ARG A 34 5.00 7.54 5.56
CA ARG A 34 3.72 6.81 5.59
C ARG A 34 3.88 5.38 5.10
N ILE A 35 4.63 5.13 4.02
CA ILE A 35 4.93 3.77 3.53
C ILE A 35 5.69 3.00 4.61
N LYS A 36 6.77 3.58 5.15
CA LYS A 36 7.59 2.94 6.17
C LYS A 36 6.78 2.55 7.41
N LYS A 37 5.89 3.44 7.87
CA LYS A 37 4.99 3.16 9.00
C LYS A 37 4.18 1.88 8.82
N TYR A 38 3.73 1.56 7.60
CA TYR A 38 2.94 0.35 7.35
C TYR A 38 3.80 -0.88 7.11
N VAL A 39 4.98 -0.71 6.51
CA VAL A 39 5.98 -1.78 6.38
C VAL A 39 6.44 -2.26 7.75
N ASP A 40 6.78 -1.34 8.66
CA ASP A 40 7.23 -1.62 10.03
C ASP A 40 6.14 -2.29 10.90
N LYS A 41 4.87 -2.24 10.49
CA LYS A 41 3.73 -2.89 11.15
C LYS A 41 3.42 -4.29 10.61
N GLY A 42 4.15 -4.73 9.59
CA GLY A 42 3.95 -6.03 8.98
C GLY A 42 4.03 -7.16 10.01
N TYR A 43 3.15 -8.13 9.92
CA TYR A 43 3.11 -9.31 10.78
C TYR A 43 3.00 -10.58 9.96
N ARG A 44 3.56 -11.67 10.48
CA ARG A 44 3.55 -12.98 9.83
C ARG A 44 2.18 -13.63 9.94
N GLN A 45 1.76 -14.29 8.87
CA GLN A 45 0.58 -15.16 8.85
C GLN A 45 0.78 -16.31 7.85
N THR A 46 -0.18 -17.24 7.80
CA THR A 46 -0.20 -18.33 6.84
C THR A 46 -1.49 -18.25 6.03
N ILE A 47 -1.36 -18.36 4.71
CA ILE A 47 -2.49 -18.34 3.78
C ILE A 47 -2.29 -19.46 2.77
N LEU A 48 -3.22 -20.42 2.75
CA LEU A 48 -3.17 -21.59 1.87
C LEU A 48 -1.86 -22.39 2.00
N GLY A 49 -1.34 -22.50 3.21
CA GLY A 49 -0.09 -23.19 3.54
C GLY A 49 1.20 -22.41 3.22
N GLU A 50 1.10 -21.17 2.76
CA GLU A 50 2.26 -20.31 2.46
C GLU A 50 2.52 -19.32 3.60
N ASP A 51 3.77 -19.16 3.99
CA ASP A 51 4.20 -18.09 4.90
C ASP A 51 4.10 -16.73 4.19
N VAL A 52 3.38 -15.79 4.81
CA VAL A 52 3.15 -14.46 4.25
C VAL A 52 3.48 -13.35 5.24
N ILE A 53 3.71 -12.15 4.70
CA ILE A 53 3.80 -10.92 5.49
C ILE A 53 2.57 -10.05 5.20
N VAL A 54 1.83 -9.69 6.24
CA VAL A 54 0.56 -8.95 6.13
C VAL A 54 0.71 -7.60 6.79
N THR A 55 0.13 -6.55 6.20
CA THR A 55 -0.08 -5.27 6.88
C THR A 55 -1.47 -4.72 6.57
N GLU A 56 -2.00 -3.95 7.51
CA GLU A 56 -3.31 -3.32 7.40
C GLU A 56 -3.15 -1.80 7.24
N VAL A 57 -3.84 -1.25 6.23
CA VAL A 57 -3.89 0.18 5.93
C VAL A 57 -5.32 0.70 6.07
N THR A 58 -5.46 1.93 6.56
CA THR A 58 -6.77 2.56 6.81
C THR A 58 -7.27 3.40 5.64
N GLU A 59 -6.42 3.67 4.66
CA GLU A 59 -6.75 4.52 3.51
C GLU A 59 -6.29 3.82 2.23
N TYR A 60 -7.19 3.69 1.25
CA TYR A 60 -6.85 3.13 -0.05
C TYR A 60 -6.20 4.19 -0.94
N ASP A 61 -4.91 4.00 -1.21
CA ASP A 61 -4.17 4.69 -2.26
C ASP A 61 -3.36 3.63 -3.02
N ALA A 62 -3.65 3.47 -4.32
CA ALA A 62 -3.08 2.39 -5.12
C ALA A 62 -1.54 2.48 -5.26
N ASP A 63 -0.97 3.68 -5.34
CA ASP A 63 0.49 3.87 -5.41
C ASP A 63 1.15 3.44 -4.10
N ILE A 64 0.52 3.81 -2.98
CA ILE A 64 1.03 3.50 -1.65
C ILE A 64 0.90 2.02 -1.33
N VAL A 65 -0.27 1.42 -1.59
CA VAL A 65 -0.50 -0.02 -1.41
C VAL A 65 0.50 -0.82 -2.23
N SER A 66 0.75 -0.42 -3.48
CA SER A 66 1.73 -1.10 -4.32
C SER A 66 3.16 -0.99 -3.77
N LYS A 67 3.57 0.19 -3.27
CA LYS A 67 4.90 0.41 -2.70
C LYS A 67 5.09 -0.31 -1.37
N ILE A 68 4.07 -0.30 -0.51
CA ILE A 68 4.08 -1.07 0.74
C ILE A 68 4.28 -2.55 0.42
N GLY A 69 3.47 -3.12 -0.47
CA GLY A 69 3.60 -4.53 -0.83
C GLY A 69 4.96 -4.88 -1.44
N HIS A 70 5.51 -4.00 -2.30
CA HIS A 70 6.85 -4.18 -2.85
C HIS A 70 7.94 -4.17 -1.76
N ASN A 71 7.91 -3.20 -0.85
CA ASN A 71 8.87 -3.09 0.24
C ASN A 71 8.77 -4.26 1.21
N LEU A 72 7.55 -4.68 1.55
CA LEU A 72 7.32 -5.87 2.38
C LEU A 72 7.97 -7.11 1.77
N CYS A 73 7.81 -7.36 0.46
CA CYS A 73 8.46 -8.48 -0.22
C CYS A 73 10.00 -8.39 -0.19
N ASN A 74 10.56 -7.19 -0.33
CA ASN A 74 12.02 -7.02 -0.33
C ASN A 74 12.62 -7.20 1.07
N GLU A 75 11.91 -6.73 2.11
CA GLU A 75 12.41 -6.71 3.49
C GLU A 75 12.15 -8.04 4.23
N ASN A 76 11.22 -8.87 3.73
CA ASN A 76 10.78 -10.09 4.40
C ASN A 76 10.97 -11.32 3.51
N THR A 77 12.23 -11.75 3.33
CA THR A 77 12.59 -12.88 2.46
C THR A 77 12.07 -14.25 2.90
N PHE A 78 11.52 -14.35 4.12
CA PHE A 78 10.85 -15.55 4.58
C PHE A 78 9.49 -15.76 3.91
N ALA A 79 8.85 -14.68 3.43
CA ALA A 79 7.48 -14.70 2.93
C ALA A 79 7.46 -15.03 1.44
N SER A 80 6.54 -15.90 1.03
CA SER A 80 6.30 -16.20 -0.39
C SER A 80 5.72 -14.98 -1.12
N TYR A 81 4.87 -14.21 -0.43
CA TYR A 81 4.28 -12.97 -0.92
C TYR A 81 3.85 -12.05 0.24
N ALA A 82 3.64 -10.78 -0.08
CA ALA A 82 3.09 -9.78 0.83
C ALA A 82 1.60 -9.55 0.60
N VAL A 83 0.90 -9.25 1.68
CA VAL A 83 -0.52 -8.89 1.71
C VAL A 83 -0.67 -7.48 2.27
N VAL A 84 -1.37 -6.63 1.53
CA VAL A 84 -1.79 -5.32 2.02
C VAL A 84 -3.30 -5.30 2.08
N ALA A 85 -3.83 -5.30 3.29
CA ALA A 85 -5.26 -5.29 3.56
C ALA A 85 -5.74 -3.86 3.79
N THR A 86 -6.75 -3.43 3.04
CA THR A 86 -7.38 -2.12 3.21
C THR A 86 -8.81 -2.30 3.69
N THR A 87 -9.03 -2.03 4.97
CA THR A 87 -10.35 -2.16 5.59
C THR A 87 -11.21 -0.95 5.26
N THR A 88 -12.42 -1.20 4.78
CA THR A 88 -13.41 -0.18 4.43
C THR A 88 -14.76 -0.54 5.06
N ASP A 89 -15.70 0.41 5.07
CA ASP A 89 -17.07 0.15 5.54
C ASP A 89 -17.80 -0.95 4.74
N ASN A 90 -17.31 -1.27 3.53
CA ASN A 90 -17.90 -2.25 2.62
C ASN A 90 -17.09 -3.55 2.53
N GLY A 91 -16.27 -3.86 3.55
CA GLY A 91 -15.39 -5.03 3.60
C GLY A 91 -13.91 -4.67 3.41
N CYS A 92 -13.09 -5.69 3.20
CA CYS A 92 -11.63 -5.55 3.07
C CYS A 92 -11.18 -5.78 1.63
N TYR A 93 -10.42 -4.83 1.08
CA TYR A 93 -9.68 -5.02 -0.16
C TYR A 93 -8.31 -5.60 0.15
N VAL A 94 -8.01 -6.76 -0.41
CA VAL A 94 -6.77 -7.49 -0.15
C VAL A 94 -5.92 -7.43 -1.42
N SER A 95 -4.72 -6.85 -1.31
CA SER A 95 -3.74 -6.79 -2.39
C SER A 95 -2.60 -7.75 -2.13
N PHE A 96 -2.37 -8.68 -3.06
CA PHE A 96 -1.23 -9.59 -3.04
C PHE A 96 -0.10 -9.04 -3.91
N ARG A 97 1.13 -9.11 -3.41
CA ARG A 97 2.34 -8.69 -4.11
C ARG A 97 3.44 -9.72 -3.90
N SER A 98 4.22 -10.02 -4.92
CA SER A 98 5.35 -10.94 -4.81
C SER A 98 6.52 -10.50 -5.70
N ASN A 99 7.70 -11.03 -5.41
CA ASN A 99 8.90 -10.91 -6.25
C ASN A 99 9.26 -12.26 -6.90
N GLY A 100 8.26 -13.02 -7.36
CA GLY A 100 8.51 -14.27 -8.09
C GLY A 100 7.48 -15.38 -7.87
N PHE A 101 6.68 -15.30 -6.80
CA PHE A 101 5.60 -16.24 -6.53
C PHE A 101 4.35 -15.89 -7.36
N ASP A 102 3.67 -16.88 -7.94
CA ASP A 102 2.41 -16.66 -8.64
C ASP A 102 1.24 -16.56 -7.64
N CYS A 103 0.82 -15.33 -7.35
CA CYS A 103 -0.29 -14.99 -6.46
C CYS A 103 -1.66 -15.10 -7.14
N GLU A 104 -1.73 -15.26 -8.47
CA GLU A 104 -3.04 -15.29 -9.15
C GLU A 104 -3.93 -16.45 -8.66
N PRO A 105 -3.43 -17.69 -8.49
CA PRO A 105 -4.21 -18.78 -7.91
C PRO A 105 -4.73 -18.48 -6.50
N VAL A 106 -3.92 -17.81 -5.67
CA VAL A 106 -4.30 -17.37 -4.32
C VAL A 106 -5.44 -16.36 -4.40
N ALA A 107 -5.32 -15.33 -5.25
CA ALA A 107 -6.41 -14.37 -5.40
C ALA A 107 -7.71 -15.02 -5.89
N LYS A 108 -7.60 -16.00 -6.80
CA LYS A 108 -8.75 -16.74 -7.35
C LYS A 108 -9.46 -17.61 -6.31
N SER A 109 -8.77 -18.19 -5.32
CA SER A 109 -9.42 -18.97 -4.27
C SER A 109 -10.36 -18.12 -3.41
N PHE A 110 -10.11 -16.81 -3.35
CA PHE A 110 -10.94 -15.82 -2.65
C PHE A 110 -11.82 -14.98 -3.60
N GLY A 111 -12.09 -15.48 -4.82
CA GLY A 111 -12.98 -14.83 -5.79
C GLY A 111 -12.40 -13.60 -6.48
N GLY A 112 -11.08 -13.37 -6.36
CA GLY A 112 -10.36 -12.28 -7.01
C GLY A 112 -9.62 -12.71 -8.29
N GLY A 113 -8.55 -11.97 -8.61
CA GLY A 113 -7.69 -12.23 -9.75
C GLY A 113 -6.69 -11.10 -10.02
N GLY A 114 -5.95 -11.18 -11.12
CA GLY A 114 -5.02 -10.13 -11.55
C GLY A 114 -3.74 -10.68 -12.19
N HIS A 115 -2.67 -9.91 -12.12
CA HIS A 115 -1.36 -10.33 -12.62
C HIS A 115 -0.71 -11.31 -11.61
N PRO A 116 0.08 -12.31 -12.05
CA PRO A 116 0.76 -13.26 -11.16
C PRO A 116 1.50 -12.64 -9.97
N GLN A 117 2.10 -11.46 -10.15
CA GLN A 117 2.87 -10.77 -9.11
C GLN A 117 2.10 -9.61 -8.44
N ALA A 118 0.90 -9.31 -8.94
CA ALA A 118 0.10 -8.17 -8.52
C ALA A 118 -1.39 -8.44 -8.80
N CYS A 119 -2.04 -9.05 -7.82
CA CYS A 119 -3.46 -9.39 -7.87
C CYS A 119 -4.16 -8.97 -6.57
N GLY A 120 -5.45 -9.22 -6.49
CA GLY A 120 -6.20 -8.92 -5.28
C GLY A 120 -7.60 -9.52 -5.29
N CYS A 121 -8.24 -9.47 -4.14
CA CYS A 121 -9.62 -9.88 -3.94
C CYS A 121 -10.33 -8.92 -2.98
N LYS A 122 -11.63 -9.15 -2.80
CA LYS A 122 -12.44 -8.46 -1.80
C LYS A 122 -13.10 -9.50 -0.92
N VAL A 123 -12.96 -9.34 0.40
CA VAL A 123 -13.55 -10.21 1.42
C VAL A 123 -14.36 -9.39 2.41
N GLU A 124 -15.25 -10.03 3.17
CA GLU A 124 -16.01 -9.34 4.22
C GLU A 124 -15.10 -9.03 5.41
N ASN A 125 -14.36 -10.03 5.89
CA ASN A 125 -13.41 -9.90 6.98
C ASN A 125 -12.01 -10.36 6.55
N LEU A 126 -10.98 -9.68 7.03
CA LEU A 126 -9.60 -10.06 6.72
C LEU A 126 -9.28 -11.47 7.23
N THR A 127 -9.89 -11.90 8.34
CA THR A 127 -9.71 -13.25 8.87
C THR A 127 -10.18 -14.36 7.92
N ASP A 128 -11.03 -14.05 6.95
CA ASP A 128 -11.58 -15.03 6.01
C ASP A 128 -10.51 -15.60 5.04
N ILE A 129 -9.31 -15.01 5.00
CA ILE A 129 -8.20 -15.49 4.15
C ILE A 129 -7.09 -16.18 4.93
N PHE A 130 -7.08 -16.08 6.26
CA PHE A 130 -6.04 -16.69 7.08
C PHE A 130 -6.37 -18.15 7.31
N ASP A 131 -5.33 -18.97 7.36
CA ASP A 131 -5.49 -20.35 7.79
C ASP A 131 -5.79 -20.35 9.32
N ASP A 132 -6.74 -21.18 9.76
CA ASP A 132 -6.99 -21.38 11.19
C ASP A 132 -5.81 -22.16 11.80
N ASP A 133 -5.16 -21.60 12.83
CA ASP A 133 -4.12 -22.29 13.63
C ASP A 133 -4.69 -23.45 14.47
#